data_AF-A0A382JIB8-F1
#
_entry.id   AF-A0A382JIB8-F1
#
_cell.length_a   1.000
_cell.length_b   1.000
_cell.length_c   1.000
_cell.angle_alpha   90.00
_cell.angle_beta   90.00
_cell.angle_gamma   90.00
#
_symmetry.space_group_name_H-M   'P 1'
#
loop_
_entity.id
_entity.type
_entity.pdbx_description
1 polymer ?
#
loop_
_entity_poly.entity_id
_entity_poly.type
_entity_poly.pdbx_seq_one_letter_code
_entity_poly.pdbx_strand_id
1 'polypeptide(L)'
;MTDQPDNPLRMKLDTLPSRPGVYLMRDKAGKILYVGKAKNLRSRVRSYFQPGAFDGRPQFTALTSRVADVEYIVTQTEQEALILEATQIKAHRPRYNINLKDDKKYPFIRITAEPYPRMFWTRDVKRDGSRYLGPYSNARHMRTMLDVMHKVFPVRSCRYHLPDSKVKLCMEYQIRRCEGPCEDLVSQEQYRRTVDHAIRFLRGNKSGVIRELTTRMQEAAAPASATRFRP
;
A
#
# COMPACT_ATOMS: atom_id res chain seq x y z
N MET A 1 -3.53 31.82 -36.23
CA MET A 1 -3.36 32.80 -35.15
C MET A 1 -4.68 32.92 -34.41
N THR A 2 -4.78 32.32 -33.23
CA THR A 2 -5.76 32.69 -32.18
C THR A 2 -5.06 32.40 -30.87
N ASP A 3 -4.05 33.21 -30.62
CA ASP A 3 -3.42 33.36 -29.32
C ASP A 3 -4.42 34.19 -28.49
N GLN A 4 -5.23 33.53 -27.68
CA GLN A 4 -6.03 34.22 -26.66
C GLN A 4 -5.15 34.37 -25.41
N PRO A 5 -4.79 35.60 -25.03
CA PRO A 5 -4.15 35.85 -23.75
C PRO A 5 -5.17 35.55 -22.65
N ASP A 6 -4.70 35.06 -21.52
CA ASP A 6 -5.51 34.83 -20.30
C ASP A 6 -6.54 33.69 -20.37
N ASN A 7 -6.08 32.47 -20.66
CA ASN A 7 -6.81 31.31 -20.14
C ASN A 7 -6.38 31.09 -18.67
N PRO A 8 -7.21 31.45 -17.66
CA PRO A 8 -6.85 31.33 -16.24
C PRO A 8 -6.45 29.91 -15.86
N LEU A 9 -6.94 28.91 -16.59
CA LEU A 9 -6.54 27.51 -16.43
C LEU A 9 -5.05 27.29 -16.77
N ARG A 10 -4.53 27.91 -17.84
CA ARG A 10 -3.11 27.75 -18.24
C ARG A 10 -2.17 28.29 -17.18
N MET A 11 -2.44 29.49 -16.66
CA MET A 11 -1.66 30.05 -15.55
C MET A 11 -1.69 29.14 -14.32
N LYS A 12 -2.86 28.59 -13.98
CA LYS A 12 -2.99 27.63 -12.87
C LYS A 12 -2.17 26.36 -13.09
N LEU A 13 -2.15 25.83 -14.31
CA LEU A 13 -1.35 24.65 -14.68
C LEU A 13 0.17 24.88 -14.53
N ASP A 14 0.62 26.13 -14.65
CA ASP A 14 2.03 26.49 -14.49
C ASP A 14 2.46 26.60 -13.02
N THR A 15 1.53 27.02 -12.15
CA THR A 15 1.76 27.14 -10.70
C THR A 15 1.69 25.81 -9.94
N LEU A 16 1.29 24.71 -10.59
CA LEU A 16 1.15 23.41 -9.92
C LEU A 16 2.48 22.95 -9.29
N PRO A 17 2.45 22.37 -8.07
CA PRO A 17 3.65 21.89 -7.41
C PRO A 17 4.14 20.55 -8.00
N SER A 18 5.46 20.33 -7.96
CA SER A 18 6.08 19.04 -8.27
C SER A 18 6.05 18.08 -7.07
N ARG A 19 4.88 17.93 -6.43
CA ARG A 19 4.68 17.11 -5.22
C ARG A 19 3.57 16.06 -5.45
N PRO A 20 3.53 14.99 -4.63
CA PRO A 20 2.41 14.07 -4.65
C PRO A 20 1.14 14.74 -4.14
N GLY A 21 -0.01 14.28 -4.63
CA GLY A 21 -1.29 14.80 -4.20
C GLY A 21 -2.46 14.33 -5.06
N VAL A 22 -3.62 14.92 -4.81
CA VAL A 22 -4.88 14.68 -5.52
C VAL A 22 -5.26 15.94 -6.28
N TYR A 23 -5.73 15.82 -7.52
CA TYR A 23 -6.28 16.91 -8.31
C TYR A 23 -7.76 16.66 -8.62
N LEU A 24 -8.53 17.74 -8.69
CA LEU A 24 -9.95 17.75 -8.99
C LEU A 24 -10.18 18.64 -10.19
N MET A 25 -10.78 18.09 -11.24
CA MET A 25 -11.17 18.82 -12.44
C MET A 25 -12.63 19.20 -12.36
N ARG A 26 -12.94 20.49 -12.55
CA ARG A 26 -14.29 21.05 -12.46
C ARG A 26 -14.78 21.60 -13.80
N ASP A 27 -16.09 21.58 -14.01
CA ASP A 27 -16.72 22.31 -15.11
C ASP A 27 -16.94 23.80 -14.78
N LYS A 28 -17.50 24.55 -15.73
CA LYS A 28 -17.82 25.98 -15.56
C LYS A 28 -18.81 26.27 -14.42
N ALA A 29 -19.62 25.27 -14.03
CA ALA A 29 -20.56 25.39 -12.92
C ALA A 29 -19.95 24.97 -11.58
N GLY A 30 -18.64 24.67 -11.53
CA GLY A 30 -17.93 24.24 -10.33
C GLY A 30 -18.14 22.77 -9.97
N LYS A 31 -18.83 21.98 -10.80
CA LYS A 31 -19.08 20.56 -10.53
C LYS A 31 -17.85 19.73 -10.82
N ILE A 32 -17.50 18.82 -9.89
CA ILE A 32 -16.34 17.93 -10.04
C ILE A 32 -16.65 16.88 -11.12
N LEU A 33 -15.91 16.95 -12.22
CA LEU A 33 -15.99 16.02 -13.34
C LEU A 33 -15.11 14.79 -13.13
N TYR A 34 -13.92 15.00 -12.58
CA TYR A 34 -12.90 13.97 -12.39
C TYR A 34 -12.00 14.26 -11.19
N VAL A 35 -11.59 13.22 -10.50
CA VAL A 35 -10.61 13.24 -9.40
C VAL A 35 -9.53 12.23 -9.73
N GLY A 36 -8.27 12.61 -9.57
CA GLY A 36 -7.16 11.68 -9.72
C GLY A 36 -5.99 11.99 -8.82
N LYS A 37 -5.13 11.00 -8.57
CA LYS A 37 -3.86 11.19 -7.85
C LYS A 37 -2.66 11.32 -8.78
N ALA A 38 -1.61 11.96 -8.27
CA ALA A 38 -0.34 12.10 -8.95
C ALA A 38 0.83 11.93 -7.97
N LYS A 39 1.95 11.38 -8.46
CA LYS A 39 3.26 11.48 -7.79
C LYS A 39 3.86 12.87 -7.94
N ASN A 40 3.58 13.50 -9.07
CA ASN A 40 3.95 14.86 -9.41
C ASN A 40 2.73 15.53 -10.06
N LEU A 41 2.07 16.42 -9.31
CA LEU A 41 0.86 17.12 -9.75
C LEU A 41 1.11 17.91 -11.05
N ARG A 42 2.20 18.68 -11.13
CA ARG A 42 2.55 19.46 -12.32
C ARG A 42 2.63 18.62 -13.58
N SER A 43 3.45 17.58 -13.58
CA SER A 43 3.65 16.70 -14.74
C SER A 43 2.35 15.97 -15.12
N ARG A 44 1.63 15.44 -14.11
CA ARG A 44 0.44 14.63 -14.36
C ARG A 44 -0.75 15.43 -14.86
N VAL A 45 -0.98 16.63 -14.34
CA VAL A 45 -2.12 17.45 -14.78
C VAL A 45 -1.82 18.04 -16.16
N ARG A 46 -0.59 18.54 -16.40
CA ARG A 46 -0.20 19.06 -17.71
C ARG A 46 -0.32 18.02 -18.81
N SER A 47 -0.07 16.74 -18.52
CA SER A 47 -0.21 15.68 -19.52
C SER A 47 -1.64 15.59 -20.08
N TYR A 48 -2.69 16.05 -19.40
CA TYR A 48 -4.06 16.08 -19.96
C TYR A 48 -4.25 17.11 -21.06
N PHE A 49 -3.46 18.18 -21.05
CA PHE A 49 -3.64 19.32 -21.95
C PHE A 49 -2.58 19.35 -23.07
N GLN A 50 -1.71 18.35 -23.14
CA GLN A 50 -0.74 18.21 -24.21
C GLN A 50 -1.35 17.49 -25.43
N PRO A 51 -1.01 17.93 -26.67
CA PRO A 51 -1.40 17.22 -27.88
C PRO A 51 -0.88 15.77 -27.88
N GLY A 52 -1.72 14.81 -28.26
CA GLY A 52 -1.35 13.38 -28.28
C GLY A 52 -1.36 12.65 -26.93
N ALA A 53 -1.85 13.31 -25.87
CA ALA A 53 -1.94 12.71 -24.55
C ALA A 53 -2.88 11.49 -24.47
N PHE A 54 -2.48 10.52 -23.64
CA PHE A 54 -3.28 9.32 -23.29
C PHE A 54 -3.71 8.47 -24.50
N ASP A 55 -2.87 8.39 -25.53
CA ASP A 55 -3.03 7.56 -26.73
C ASP A 55 -4.35 7.80 -27.47
N GLY A 56 -4.85 9.04 -27.44
CA GLY A 56 -6.07 9.42 -28.16
C GLY A 56 -7.37 8.84 -27.60
N ARG A 57 -7.37 8.37 -26.34
CA ARG A 57 -8.60 7.86 -25.69
C ARG A 57 -9.70 8.93 -25.72
N PRO A 58 -10.81 8.72 -26.46
CA PRO A 58 -11.82 9.77 -26.71
C PRO A 58 -12.45 10.31 -25.42
N GLN A 59 -12.51 9.48 -24.40
CA GLN A 59 -13.09 9.81 -23.10
C GLN A 59 -12.28 10.87 -22.34
N PHE A 60 -10.95 10.91 -22.50
CA PHE A 60 -10.10 11.93 -21.89
C PHE A 60 -10.17 13.25 -22.66
N THR A 61 -10.24 13.20 -23.99
CA THR A 61 -10.49 14.38 -24.83
C THR A 61 -11.84 15.01 -24.51
N ALA A 62 -12.88 14.20 -24.30
CA ALA A 62 -14.21 14.66 -23.91
C ALA A 62 -14.28 15.17 -22.46
N LEU A 63 -13.36 14.75 -21.58
CA LEU A 63 -13.21 15.31 -20.25
C LEU A 63 -12.57 16.69 -20.34
N THR A 64 -11.39 16.79 -20.97
CA THR A 64 -10.57 18.01 -21.01
C THR A 64 -11.26 19.17 -21.69
N SER A 65 -12.11 18.92 -22.69
CA SER A 65 -12.93 19.95 -23.34
C SER A 65 -13.98 20.59 -22.42
N ARG A 66 -14.34 19.92 -21.32
CA ARG A 66 -15.33 20.42 -20.34
C ARG A 66 -14.70 20.96 -19.06
N VAL A 67 -13.39 20.79 -18.88
CA VAL A 67 -12.69 21.31 -17.70
C VAL A 67 -12.57 22.82 -17.82
N ALA A 68 -13.10 23.54 -16.83
CA ALA A 68 -12.94 24.97 -16.68
C ALA A 68 -11.94 25.34 -15.59
N ASP A 69 -11.81 24.49 -14.56
CA ASP A 69 -10.90 24.72 -13.45
C ASP A 69 -10.26 23.43 -12.93
N VAL A 70 -9.07 23.57 -12.34
CA VAL A 70 -8.35 22.50 -11.63
C VAL A 70 -7.99 22.96 -10.23
N GLU A 71 -8.37 22.14 -9.25
CA GLU A 71 -7.95 22.25 -7.85
C GLU A 71 -7.00 21.08 -7.50
N TYR A 72 -6.21 21.26 -6.45
CA TYR A 72 -5.33 20.21 -5.96
C TYR A 72 -5.16 20.26 -4.45
N ILE A 73 -4.85 19.11 -3.88
CA ILE A 73 -4.49 18.92 -2.47
C ILE A 73 -3.15 18.20 -2.45
N VAL A 74 -2.13 18.87 -1.91
CA VAL A 74 -0.78 18.30 -1.77
C VAL A 74 -0.77 17.34 -0.59
N THR A 75 -0.11 16.19 -0.76
CA THR A 75 0.15 15.23 0.33
C THR A 75 1.64 15.10 0.58
N GLN A 76 2.00 14.50 1.72
CA GLN A 76 3.41 14.22 2.04
C GLN A 76 3.87 12.96 1.33
N THR A 77 2.98 11.97 1.18
CA THR A 77 3.28 10.67 0.60
C THR A 77 2.32 10.28 -0.54
N GLU A 78 2.73 9.34 -1.38
CA GLU A 78 1.87 8.75 -2.41
C GLU A 78 0.70 7.96 -1.80
N GLN A 79 0.91 7.36 -0.63
CA GLN A 79 -0.08 6.59 0.12
C GLN A 79 -1.21 7.49 0.63
N GLU A 80 -0.87 8.67 1.14
CA GLU A 80 -1.87 9.68 1.51
C GLU A 80 -2.67 10.15 0.30
N ALA A 81 -2.00 10.45 -0.82
CA ALA A 81 -2.70 10.86 -2.06
C ALA A 81 -3.69 9.78 -2.52
N LEU A 82 -3.31 8.52 -2.36
CA LEU A 82 -4.13 7.37 -2.70
C LEU A 82 -5.39 7.26 -1.81
N ILE A 83 -5.24 7.41 -0.49
CA ILE A 83 -6.37 7.38 0.45
C ILE A 83 -7.29 8.58 0.22
N LEU A 84 -6.71 9.75 0.02
CA LEU A 84 -7.44 10.99 -0.20
C LEU A 84 -8.24 10.93 -1.52
N GLU A 85 -7.65 10.42 -2.61
CA GLU A 85 -8.34 10.21 -3.89
C GLU A 85 -9.58 9.34 -3.70
N ALA A 86 -9.42 8.17 -3.05
CA ALA A 86 -10.54 7.25 -2.82
C ALA A 86 -11.65 7.92 -2.00
N THR A 87 -11.28 8.74 -1.00
CA THR A 87 -12.22 9.52 -0.19
C THR A 87 -12.97 10.54 -1.04
N GLN A 88 -12.27 11.30 -1.87
CA GLN A 88 -12.84 12.32 -2.76
C GLN A 88 -13.76 11.71 -3.83
N ILE A 89 -13.35 10.60 -4.46
CA ILE A 89 -14.20 9.87 -5.41
C ILE A 89 -15.46 9.35 -4.73
N LYS A 90 -15.35 8.82 -3.51
CA LYS A 90 -16.51 8.33 -2.76
C LYS A 90 -17.47 9.45 -2.37
N ALA A 91 -16.94 10.61 -1.96
CA ALA A 91 -17.71 11.78 -1.56
C ALA A 91 -18.45 12.43 -2.75
N HIS A 92 -17.76 12.62 -3.87
CA HIS A 92 -18.29 13.42 -4.99
C HIS A 92 -18.84 12.59 -6.16
N ARG A 93 -18.53 11.29 -6.21
CA ARG A 93 -18.89 10.35 -7.29
C ARG A 93 -18.82 10.99 -8.70
N PRO A 94 -17.64 11.50 -9.11
CA PRO A 94 -17.52 12.27 -10.35
C PRO A 94 -17.89 11.42 -11.57
N ARG A 95 -18.60 12.02 -12.53
CA ARG A 95 -19.10 11.34 -13.74
C ARG A 95 -18.01 10.58 -14.48
N TYR A 96 -16.84 11.20 -14.67
CA TYR A 96 -15.77 10.59 -15.44
C TYR A 96 -14.98 9.56 -14.63
N ASN A 97 -14.96 9.57 -13.30
CA ASN A 97 -14.36 8.48 -12.52
C ASN A 97 -15.16 7.17 -12.58
N ILE A 98 -16.47 7.26 -12.76
CA ILE A 98 -17.34 6.08 -12.93
C ILE A 98 -17.15 5.50 -14.33
N ASN A 99 -17.08 6.36 -15.34
CA ASN A 99 -16.93 5.93 -16.74
C ASN A 99 -15.50 5.48 -17.09
N LEU A 100 -14.48 6.07 -16.47
CA LEU A 100 -13.06 5.77 -16.67
C LEU A 100 -12.52 4.75 -15.66
N LYS A 101 -13.38 3.91 -15.07
CA LYS A 101 -13.03 3.02 -13.97
C LYS A 101 -12.07 1.93 -14.46
N ASP A 102 -10.79 2.24 -14.40
CA ASP A 102 -9.71 1.26 -14.50
C ASP A 102 -9.75 0.50 -13.18
N ASP A 103 -10.28 -0.73 -13.19
CA ASP A 103 -10.65 -1.53 -12.01
C ASP A 103 -9.41 -2.11 -11.28
N LYS A 104 -8.35 -1.31 -11.18
CA LYS A 104 -7.09 -1.66 -10.51
C LYS A 104 -7.30 -1.60 -9.00
N LYS A 105 -7.92 -2.65 -8.46
CA LYS A 105 -7.94 -2.92 -7.02
C LYS A 105 -6.52 -2.80 -6.48
N TYR A 106 -6.33 -1.91 -5.52
CA TYR A 106 -5.03 -1.68 -4.90
C TYR A 106 -4.60 -2.94 -4.12
N PRO A 107 -3.31 -3.29 -4.15
CA PRO A 107 -2.81 -4.41 -3.37
C PRO A 107 -2.69 -4.02 -1.88
N PHE A 108 -2.98 -4.99 -1.02
CA PHE A 108 -2.90 -4.95 0.43
C PHE A 108 -2.06 -6.12 0.93
N ILE A 109 -1.44 -5.96 2.09
CA ILE A 109 -0.95 -7.10 2.87
C ILE A 109 -2.10 -7.55 3.76
N ARG A 110 -2.50 -8.81 3.63
CA ARG A 110 -3.53 -9.44 4.43
C ARG A 110 -2.88 -10.36 5.46
N ILE A 111 -3.37 -10.24 6.70
CA ILE A 111 -3.07 -11.16 7.79
C ILE A 111 -4.38 -11.82 8.21
N THR A 112 -4.49 -13.14 8.06
CA THR A 112 -5.74 -13.88 8.32
C THR A 112 -6.06 -13.98 9.81
N ALA A 113 -7.33 -14.20 10.14
CA ALA A 113 -7.82 -14.35 11.52
C ALA A 113 -8.01 -15.82 11.95
N GLU A 114 -7.21 -16.73 11.42
CA GLU A 114 -7.25 -18.15 11.77
C GLU A 114 -6.30 -18.48 12.95
N PRO A 115 -6.34 -19.69 13.53
CA PRO A 115 -5.49 -20.07 14.68
C PRO A 115 -4.01 -19.77 14.48
N TYR A 116 -3.50 -20.10 13.29
CA TYR A 116 -2.16 -19.76 12.82
C TYR A 116 -2.28 -18.74 11.67
N PRO A 117 -2.29 -17.42 11.92
CA PRO A 117 -2.40 -16.42 10.87
C PRO A 117 -1.36 -16.57 9.76
N ARG A 118 -1.77 -16.26 8.53
CA ARG A 118 -0.92 -16.20 7.33
C ARG A 118 -0.71 -14.74 6.97
N MET A 119 0.49 -14.40 6.49
CA MET A 119 0.77 -13.07 5.95
C MET A 119 1.06 -13.20 4.44
N PHE A 120 0.25 -12.54 3.62
CA PHE A 120 0.41 -12.55 2.16
C PHE A 120 -0.22 -11.31 1.52
N TRP A 121 0.10 -11.02 0.27
CA TRP A 121 -0.53 -9.90 -0.44
C TRP A 121 -1.81 -10.33 -1.17
N THR A 122 -2.79 -9.43 -1.25
CA THR A 122 -4.05 -9.62 -1.98
C THR A 122 -4.57 -8.30 -2.53
N ARG A 123 -5.41 -8.36 -3.57
CA ARG A 123 -6.22 -7.21 -4.02
C ARG A 123 -7.67 -7.27 -3.54
N ASP A 124 -8.07 -8.41 -2.99
CA ASP A 124 -9.43 -8.64 -2.51
C ASP A 124 -9.51 -8.46 -1.00
N VAL A 125 -10.26 -7.44 -0.60
CA VAL A 125 -10.61 -7.16 0.79
C VAL A 125 -11.94 -7.84 1.10
N LYS A 126 -11.93 -8.73 2.08
CA LYS A 126 -13.11 -9.47 2.58
C LYS A 126 -13.39 -9.06 4.02
N ARG A 127 -14.65 -9.10 4.45
CA ARG A 127 -15.05 -8.88 5.84
C ARG A 127 -15.05 -10.21 6.58
N ASP A 128 -13.87 -10.77 6.83
CA ASP A 128 -13.68 -12.09 7.44
C ASP A 128 -12.84 -12.06 8.72
N GLY A 129 -12.77 -10.90 9.37
CA GLY A 129 -11.95 -10.69 10.57
C GLY A 129 -10.45 -10.51 10.28
N SER A 130 -9.98 -10.79 9.05
CA SER A 130 -8.58 -10.57 8.67
C SER A 130 -8.18 -9.10 8.79
N ARG A 131 -6.92 -8.87 9.10
CA ARG A 131 -6.32 -7.54 9.07
C ARG A 131 -5.81 -7.24 7.67
N TYR A 132 -6.12 -6.06 7.16
CA TYR A 132 -5.65 -5.56 5.87
C TYR A 132 -4.81 -4.32 6.10
N LEU A 133 -3.58 -4.33 5.59
CA LEU A 133 -2.59 -3.28 5.73
C LEU A 133 -2.29 -2.73 4.34
N GLY A 134 -2.36 -1.41 4.17
CA GLY A 134 -2.35 -0.75 2.86
C GLY A 134 -3.50 0.26 2.74
N PRO A 135 -3.86 0.70 1.53
CA PRO A 135 -3.44 0.21 0.22
C PRO A 135 -2.01 0.61 -0.17
N TYR A 136 -1.31 -0.26 -0.93
CA TYR A 136 0.02 0.03 -1.45
C TYR A 136 -0.03 0.55 -2.89
N SER A 137 0.64 1.67 -3.18
CA SER A 137 0.68 2.28 -4.51
C SER A 137 1.51 1.47 -5.53
N ASN A 138 2.53 0.76 -5.06
CA ASN A 138 3.45 -0.04 -5.88
C ASN A 138 3.51 -1.49 -5.38
N ALA A 139 3.02 -2.42 -6.20
CA ALA A 139 3.03 -3.84 -5.89
C ALA A 139 4.45 -4.42 -5.75
N ARG A 140 5.46 -3.88 -6.46
CA ARG A 140 6.86 -4.32 -6.35
C ARG A 140 7.40 -3.96 -4.96
N HIS A 141 7.26 -2.70 -4.53
CA HIS A 141 7.71 -2.26 -3.21
C HIS A 141 7.01 -3.03 -2.08
N MET A 142 5.71 -3.27 -2.21
CA MET A 142 4.96 -4.09 -1.25
C MET A 142 5.51 -5.52 -1.18
N ARG A 143 5.83 -6.16 -2.32
CA ARG A 143 6.44 -7.51 -2.32
C ARG A 143 7.81 -7.52 -1.68
N THR A 144 8.65 -6.52 -1.95
CA THR A 144 9.95 -6.37 -1.28
C THR A 144 9.78 -6.22 0.23
N MET A 145 8.83 -5.38 0.66
CA MET A 145 8.51 -5.22 2.08
C MET A 145 8.05 -6.54 2.69
N LEU A 146 7.14 -7.27 2.03
CA LEU A 146 6.65 -8.56 2.49
C LEU A 146 7.77 -9.61 2.60
N ASP A 147 8.72 -9.62 1.67
CA ASP A 147 9.91 -10.49 1.73
C ASP A 147 10.77 -10.20 2.97
N VAL A 148 11.01 -8.92 3.27
CA VAL A 148 11.71 -8.50 4.49
C VAL A 148 10.90 -8.90 5.73
N MET A 149 9.58 -8.73 5.71
CA MET A 149 8.72 -9.11 6.82
C MET A 149 8.83 -10.60 7.14
N HIS A 150 8.83 -11.48 6.13
CA HIS A 150 9.00 -12.92 6.35
C HIS A 150 10.39 -13.31 6.88
N LYS A 151 11.42 -12.50 6.63
CA LYS A 151 12.76 -12.71 7.20
C LYS A 151 12.87 -12.29 8.66
N VAL A 152 12.19 -11.20 9.05
CA VAL A 152 12.24 -10.64 10.41
C VAL A 152 11.23 -11.33 11.33
N PHE A 153 10.03 -11.60 10.80
CA PHE A 153 8.94 -12.23 11.51
C PHE A 153 8.57 -13.52 10.75
N PRO A 154 8.95 -14.70 11.27
CA PRO A 154 8.74 -15.99 10.60
C PRO A 154 7.25 -16.44 10.60
N VAL A 155 6.39 -15.60 10.05
CA VAL A 155 4.96 -15.83 9.87
C VAL A 155 4.75 -16.56 8.54
N ARG A 156 3.95 -17.62 8.56
CA ARG A 156 3.72 -18.46 7.38
C ARG A 156 3.01 -17.70 6.25
N SER A 157 3.30 -18.10 5.02
CA SER A 157 2.64 -17.65 3.78
C SER A 157 1.85 -18.76 3.08
N CYS A 158 1.94 -20.00 3.57
CA CYS A 158 1.35 -21.19 2.96
C CYS A 158 -0.18 -21.18 2.98
N ARG A 159 -0.81 -21.89 2.05
CA ARG A 159 -2.28 -21.91 1.88
C ARG A 159 -3.01 -22.97 2.70
N TYR A 160 -2.31 -23.78 3.48
CA TYR A 160 -2.89 -24.84 4.29
C TYR A 160 -3.69 -24.30 5.48
N HIS A 161 -4.82 -24.92 5.79
CA HIS A 161 -5.52 -24.69 7.06
C HIS A 161 -4.81 -25.51 8.14
N LEU A 162 -4.42 -24.87 9.24
CA LEU A 162 -3.70 -25.52 10.32
C LEU A 162 -4.48 -25.38 11.64
N PRO A 163 -4.37 -26.36 12.55
CA PRO A 163 -3.51 -27.56 12.47
C PRO A 163 -4.04 -28.63 11.49
N ASP A 164 -3.14 -29.32 10.78
CA ASP A 164 -3.43 -30.43 9.88
C ASP A 164 -2.24 -31.40 9.86
N SER A 165 -2.46 -32.63 10.33
CA SER A 165 -1.42 -33.66 10.50
C SER A 165 -0.82 -34.17 9.19
N LYS A 166 -1.45 -33.87 8.05
CA LYS A 166 -0.95 -34.25 6.73
C LYS A 166 0.08 -33.26 6.19
N VAL A 167 0.17 -32.06 6.76
CA VAL A 167 1.03 -30.99 6.25
C VAL A 167 2.43 -31.12 6.84
N LYS A 168 3.42 -31.35 5.98
CA LYS A 168 4.83 -31.43 6.35
C LYS A 168 5.54 -30.09 6.31
N LEU A 169 6.69 -30.00 6.99
CA LEU A 169 7.56 -28.83 6.95
C LEU A 169 7.96 -28.52 5.51
N CYS A 170 7.87 -27.25 5.14
CA CYS A 170 8.17 -26.78 3.80
C CYS A 170 9.48 -25.99 3.77
N MET A 171 9.91 -25.61 2.55
CA MET A 171 11.11 -24.80 2.32
C MET A 171 11.12 -23.51 3.15
N GLU A 172 9.98 -22.84 3.34
CA GLU A 172 9.90 -21.59 4.12
C GLU A 172 10.38 -21.79 5.56
N TYR A 173 10.11 -22.95 6.17
CA TYR A 173 10.65 -23.28 7.49
C TYR A 173 12.17 -23.50 7.43
N GLN A 174 12.65 -24.26 6.43
CA GLN A 174 14.07 -24.57 6.28
C GLN A 174 14.93 -23.30 6.10
N ILE A 175 14.40 -22.28 5.41
CA ILE A 175 15.05 -20.97 5.25
C ILE A 175 14.68 -19.96 6.35
N ARG A 176 14.11 -20.43 7.47
CA ARG A 176 13.76 -19.65 8.68
C ARG A 176 12.77 -18.50 8.46
N ARG A 177 11.85 -18.64 7.51
CA ARG A 177 10.75 -17.70 7.24
C ARG A 177 9.41 -18.12 7.85
N CYS A 178 9.38 -19.27 8.52
CA CYS A 178 8.20 -19.83 9.15
C CYS A 178 8.62 -20.52 10.46
N GLU A 179 7.82 -20.41 11.52
CA GLU A 179 8.06 -21.11 12.80
C GLU A 179 7.62 -22.60 12.77
N GLY A 180 7.12 -23.09 11.64
CA GLY A 180 6.76 -24.50 11.47
C GLY A 180 5.52 -24.96 12.25
N PRO A 181 4.41 -24.19 12.35
CA PRO A 181 3.21 -24.61 13.06
C PRO A 181 2.48 -25.81 12.43
N CYS A 182 2.93 -26.31 11.27
CA CYS A 182 2.35 -27.49 10.63
C CYS A 182 2.77 -28.81 11.30
N GLU A 183 3.92 -28.84 11.98
CA GLU A 183 4.37 -29.99 12.77
C GLU A 183 4.51 -29.62 14.25
N ASP A 184 3.65 -28.70 14.72
CA ASP A 184 3.55 -28.29 16.13
C ASP A 184 4.87 -27.82 16.78
N LEU A 185 5.82 -27.32 15.97
CA LEU A 185 7.12 -26.82 16.43
C LEU A 185 7.03 -25.49 17.21
N VAL A 186 5.86 -24.86 17.21
CA VAL A 186 5.56 -23.61 17.92
C VAL A 186 4.15 -23.67 18.47
N SER A 187 3.97 -23.21 19.71
CA SER A 187 2.62 -23.12 20.28
C SER A 187 1.81 -22.01 19.61
N GLN A 188 0.48 -22.16 19.62
CA GLN A 188 -0.42 -21.17 19.04
C GLN A 188 -0.25 -19.78 19.70
N GLU A 189 -0.04 -19.74 21.01
CA GLU A 189 0.17 -18.51 21.77
C GLU A 189 1.46 -17.80 21.35
N GLN A 190 2.55 -18.56 21.22
CA GLN A 190 3.83 -18.01 20.81
C GLN A 190 3.78 -17.50 19.37
N TYR A 191 3.18 -18.27 18.47
CA TYR A 191 3.00 -17.87 17.08
C TYR A 191 2.15 -16.59 16.95
N ARG A 192 1.08 -16.48 17.74
CA ARG A 192 0.25 -15.27 17.80
C ARG A 192 1.04 -14.04 18.25
N ARG A 193 1.94 -14.17 19.23
CA ARG A 193 2.84 -13.07 19.64
C ARG A 193 3.73 -12.62 18.48
N THR A 194 4.32 -13.54 17.74
CA THR A 194 5.12 -13.23 16.54
C THR A 194 4.30 -12.47 15.49
N VAL A 195 3.06 -12.91 15.23
CA VAL A 195 2.13 -12.22 14.31
C VAL A 195 1.78 -10.81 14.79
N ASP A 196 1.48 -10.64 16.08
CA ASP A 196 1.13 -9.34 16.65
C ASP A 196 2.30 -8.35 16.55
N HIS A 197 3.53 -8.81 16.73
CA HIS A 197 4.73 -8.00 16.53
C HIS A 197 4.86 -7.56 15.06
N ALA A 198 4.62 -8.46 14.12
CA ALA A 198 4.60 -8.13 12.69
C ALA A 198 3.51 -7.07 12.37
N ILE A 199 2.31 -7.20 12.94
CA ILE A 199 1.22 -6.21 12.77
C ILE A 199 1.63 -4.84 13.33
N ARG A 200 2.19 -4.80 14.54
CA ARG A 200 2.63 -3.54 15.19
C ARG A 200 3.70 -2.84 14.37
N PHE A 201 4.66 -3.59 13.84
CA PHE A 201 5.71 -3.07 12.97
C PHE A 201 5.12 -2.44 11.69
N LEU A 202 4.24 -3.16 11.00
CA LEU A 202 3.61 -2.69 9.76
C LEU A 202 2.69 -1.48 9.96
N ARG A 203 2.09 -1.32 11.15
CA ARG A 203 1.26 -0.15 11.50
C ARG A 203 2.05 1.11 11.84
N GLY A 204 3.39 1.05 11.82
CA GLY A 204 4.22 2.24 11.97
C GLY A 204 4.73 2.49 13.39
N ASN A 205 4.57 1.56 14.33
CA ASN A 205 5.31 1.62 15.60
C ASN A 205 6.76 1.16 15.38
N LYS A 206 7.49 1.88 14.52
CA LYS A 206 8.85 1.55 14.09
C LYS A 206 9.83 1.61 15.27
N SER A 207 9.71 2.63 16.11
CA SER A 207 10.62 2.88 17.24
C SER A 207 10.51 1.83 18.34
N GLY A 208 9.30 1.44 18.73
CA GLY A 208 9.08 0.41 19.75
C GLY A 208 9.59 -0.96 19.32
N VAL A 209 9.32 -1.35 18.07
CA VAL A 209 9.72 -2.67 17.56
C VAL A 209 11.22 -2.74 17.23
N ILE A 210 11.82 -1.66 16.73
CA ILE A 210 13.29 -1.61 16.54
C ILE A 210 13.98 -1.79 17.88
N ARG A 211 13.52 -1.10 18.95
CA ARG A 211 14.08 -1.25 20.29
C ARG A 211 13.99 -2.68 20.79
N GLU A 212 12.83 -3.33 20.64
CA GLU A 212 12.62 -4.72 21.04
C GLU A 212 13.49 -5.71 20.24
N LEU A 213 13.61 -5.52 18.92
CA LEU A 213 14.48 -6.34 18.07
C LEU A 213 15.96 -6.14 18.41
N THR A 214 16.40 -4.90 18.69
CA THR A 214 17.76 -4.62 19.15
C THR A 214 18.03 -5.28 20.49
N THR A 215 17.09 -5.24 21.43
CA THR A 215 17.21 -5.94 22.72
C THR A 215 17.32 -7.45 22.52
N ARG A 216 16.48 -8.06 21.69
CA ARG A 216 16.57 -9.50 21.38
C ARG A 216 17.87 -9.90 20.69
N MET A 217 18.38 -9.06 19.77
CA MET A 217 19.68 -9.27 19.15
C MET A 217 20.82 -9.17 20.17
N GLN A 218 20.75 -8.22 21.10
CA GLN A 218 21.72 -8.08 22.19
C GLN A 218 21.66 -9.24 23.19
N GLU A 219 20.46 -9.71 23.54
CA GLU A 219 20.25 -10.88 24.40
C GLU A 219 20.75 -12.17 23.75
N ALA A 220 20.52 -12.35 22.44
CA ALA A 220 21.00 -13.51 21.70
C ALA A 220 22.52 -13.47 21.39
N ALA A 221 23.12 -12.26 21.39
CA ALA A 221 24.57 -12.06 21.23
C ALA A 221 25.32 -11.98 22.57
N ALA A 222 24.61 -11.94 23.70
CA ALA A 222 25.23 -12.02 25.02
C ALA A 222 25.86 -13.42 25.17
N PRO A 223 27.17 -13.52 25.49
CA PRO A 223 27.84 -14.81 25.56
C PRO A 223 27.21 -15.67 26.66
N ALA A 224 26.84 -16.89 26.31
CA ALA A 224 26.55 -17.93 27.29
C ALA A 224 27.76 -18.03 28.22
N SER A 225 27.58 -17.58 29.46
CA SER A 225 28.62 -17.59 30.50
C SER A 225 29.21 -18.99 30.61
N ALA A 226 30.52 -19.06 30.35
CA ALA A 226 31.33 -20.26 30.39
C ALA A 226 31.07 -21.08 31.66
N THR A 227 30.40 -22.23 31.51
CA THR A 227 30.44 -23.30 32.50
C THR A 227 31.89 -23.77 32.56
N ARG A 228 32.59 -23.42 33.64
CA ARG A 228 33.98 -23.78 33.89
C ARG A 228 34.14 -25.30 33.80
N PHE A 229 34.77 -25.78 32.73
CA PHE A 229 35.37 -27.10 32.70
C PHE A 229 36.66 -27.00 33.52
N ARG A 230 36.70 -27.66 34.68
CA ARG A 230 37.90 -27.75 35.52
C ARG A 230 38.49 -29.16 35.32
N PRO A 231 39.80 -29.30 35.07
CA PRO A 231 40.43 -30.58 34.77
C PRO A 231 40.41 -31.54 35.97
#